data_AF-A0A423NWM6-F1
#
_entry.id   AF-A0A423NWM6-F1
#
_cell.length_a   1.000
_cell.length_b   1.000
_cell.length_c   1.000
_cell.angle_alpha   90.00
_cell.angle_beta   90.00
_cell.angle_gamma   90.00
#
_symmetry.space_group_name_H-M   'P 1'
#
loop_
_entity.id
_entity.type
_entity.pdbx_description
1 polymer ?
#
loop_
_entity_poly.entity_id
_entity_poly.type
_entity_poly.pdbx_seq_one_letter_code
_entity_poly.pdbx_strand_id
1 'polypeptide(L)'
;MNILRAFRSLLILAFICSPTLSAETHASNSENQTATKQSRGIVLYNQLKIDNAIPQLEKEAKSGNTDSQYYLGEALRKRNRYMTPEALHWYEAAANNGSIFAMIQLGRQNDDLCKKMDNCPTSKKSSSEWLSQAKNQVMKEVRTGNPESLYLMYEITFDRTWLEKSANAGYALAQYWMAVGDRQGEGFFLIPGKRDEAISKWLKAASEGGNPKAMMEYIEILYKKGDLDGVRHWLQAAAETGDQKAISSYGSYIAHAPDQVGYTLDLVKGYALISLLKELDGGGAIQDFVQDTLEEIGSKMTPEQIENSKAVAEEWKATHPPLSFFPEKLGR
;
A
#
# COMPACT_ATOMS: atom_id res chain seq x y z
N MET A 1 -15.05 -79.88 7.25
CA MET A 1 -15.37 -80.24 5.85
C MET A 1 -16.77 -79.72 5.54
N ASN A 2 -16.85 -78.77 4.59
CA ASN A 2 -18.03 -78.23 3.85
C ASN A 2 -19.12 -77.51 4.68
N ILE A 3 -19.24 -76.17 4.68
CA ILE A 3 -19.77 -75.22 3.66
C ILE A 3 -21.18 -75.59 3.14
N LEU A 4 -22.21 -74.80 3.47
CA LEU A 4 -22.99 -73.94 2.53
C LEU A 4 -24.26 -73.29 3.17
N ARG A 5 -24.35 -71.95 3.03
CA ARG A 5 -25.53 -71.07 2.75
C ARG A 5 -26.73 -71.05 3.72
N ALA A 6 -27.54 -70.00 3.88
CA ALA A 6 -27.56 -68.54 3.61
C ALA A 6 -28.98 -68.04 4.00
N PHE A 7 -29.15 -66.71 4.16
CA PHE A 7 -30.42 -65.92 4.16
C PHE A 7 -31.27 -65.90 5.46
N ARG A 8 -31.83 -64.78 5.96
CA ARG A 8 -31.90 -63.34 5.58
C ARG A 8 -32.12 -62.52 6.86
N SER A 9 -31.33 -61.47 7.04
CA SER A 9 -31.60 -60.40 8.02
C SER A 9 -32.36 -59.27 7.34
N LEU A 10 -33.48 -58.86 7.92
CA LEU A 10 -34.20 -57.63 7.57
C LEU A 10 -33.81 -56.58 8.62
N LEU A 11 -32.94 -55.64 8.28
CA LEU A 11 -32.62 -54.49 9.14
C LEU A 11 -32.97 -53.22 8.39
N ILE A 12 -34.00 -52.56 8.90
CA ILE A 12 -34.51 -51.26 8.45
C ILE A 12 -33.49 -50.21 8.94
N LEU A 13 -32.71 -49.63 8.03
CA LEU A 13 -31.91 -48.45 8.32
C LEU A 13 -32.77 -47.20 8.07
N ALA A 14 -33.08 -46.48 9.14
CA ALA A 14 -33.66 -45.15 9.08
C ALA A 14 -32.61 -44.16 8.54
N PHE A 15 -32.89 -43.56 7.38
CA PHE A 15 -32.13 -42.44 6.84
C PHE A 15 -32.46 -41.19 7.67
N ILE A 16 -31.55 -40.81 8.57
CA ILE A 16 -31.55 -39.48 9.19
C ILE A 16 -30.87 -38.55 8.18
N CYS A 17 -31.70 -37.76 7.48
CA CYS A 17 -31.26 -36.73 6.57
C CYS A 17 -30.83 -35.50 7.39
N SER A 18 -29.55 -35.44 7.76
CA SER A 18 -28.94 -34.22 8.31
C SER A 18 -28.68 -33.25 7.17
N PRO A 19 -29.15 -31.99 7.22
CA PRO A 19 -28.72 -30.99 6.25
C PRO A 19 -27.29 -30.59 6.64
N THR A 20 -26.31 -31.10 5.90
CA THR A 20 -24.97 -30.49 5.89
C THR A 20 -25.12 -29.12 5.26
N LEU A 21 -25.15 -28.09 6.10
CA LEU A 21 -24.96 -26.71 5.68
C LEU A 21 -23.51 -26.62 5.17
N SER A 22 -23.32 -26.86 3.89
CA SER A 22 -22.08 -26.51 3.20
C SER A 22 -21.97 -25.00 3.24
N ALA A 23 -21.25 -24.49 4.24
CA ALA A 23 -20.71 -23.15 4.20
C ALA A 23 -19.74 -23.13 3.02
N GLU A 24 -20.25 -22.71 1.86
CA GLU A 24 -19.41 -22.28 0.75
C GLU A 24 -18.63 -21.08 1.28
N THR A 25 -17.41 -21.36 1.75
CA THR A 25 -16.41 -20.33 1.90
C THR A 25 -16.22 -19.74 0.51
N HIS A 26 -16.87 -18.61 0.25
CA HIS A 26 -16.45 -17.70 -0.80
C HIS A 26 -15.04 -17.22 -0.43
N ALA A 27 -14.05 -18.05 -0.77
CA ALA A 27 -12.69 -17.61 -0.93
C ALA A 27 -12.75 -16.51 -1.99
N SER A 28 -12.65 -15.26 -1.54
CA SER A 28 -12.43 -14.14 -2.43
C SER A 28 -11.17 -14.47 -3.22
N ASN A 29 -11.29 -14.59 -4.54
CA ASN A 29 -10.16 -14.60 -5.45
C ASN A 29 -9.42 -13.25 -5.30
N SER A 30 -8.51 -13.19 -4.34
CA SER A 30 -7.40 -12.24 -4.33
C SER A 30 -6.42 -12.72 -5.38
N GLU A 31 -6.69 -12.40 -6.64
CA GLU A 31 -5.72 -12.64 -7.70
C GLU A 31 -4.48 -11.78 -7.45
N ASN A 32 -3.38 -12.50 -7.20
CA ASN A 32 -1.96 -12.09 -7.17
C ASN A 32 -1.30 -11.93 -5.80
N GLN A 33 -1.37 -12.98 -4.99
CA GLN A 33 -0.19 -13.45 -4.23
C GLN A 33 0.54 -14.59 -4.98
N THR A 34 0.80 -14.43 -6.27
CA THR A 34 2.17 -14.64 -6.70
C THR A 34 2.91 -13.41 -6.20
N ALA A 35 3.91 -13.59 -5.34
CA ALA A 35 4.90 -12.55 -5.07
C ALA A 35 5.61 -12.24 -6.41
N THR A 36 4.94 -11.48 -7.27
CA THR A 36 5.50 -10.94 -8.48
C THR A 36 6.47 -9.92 -7.96
N LYS A 37 7.73 -10.35 -7.80
CA LYS A 37 8.83 -9.52 -7.30
C LYS A 37 8.69 -8.15 -7.94
N GLN A 38 8.36 -7.15 -7.12
CA GLN A 38 8.08 -5.80 -7.59
C GLN A 38 9.22 -5.37 -8.52
N SER A 39 8.89 -4.77 -9.66
CA SER A 39 9.91 -4.40 -10.65
C SER A 39 10.96 -3.52 -9.98
N ARG A 40 12.22 -3.66 -10.39
CA ARG A 40 13.31 -2.88 -9.79
C ARG A 40 13.07 -1.39 -10.02
N GLY A 41 12.52 -1.03 -11.17
CA GLY A 41 12.15 0.35 -11.50
C GLY A 41 11.10 0.92 -10.55
N ILE A 42 10.05 0.14 -10.22
CA ILE A 42 9.00 0.57 -9.29
C ILE A 42 9.55 0.70 -7.87
N VAL A 43 10.45 -0.21 -7.44
CA VAL A 43 11.14 -0.07 -6.14
C VAL A 43 11.92 1.24 -6.07
N LEU A 44 12.70 1.57 -7.12
CA LEU A 44 13.45 2.83 -7.17
C LEU A 44 12.51 4.05 -7.13
N TYR A 45 11.40 4.01 -7.85
CA TYR A 45 10.39 5.07 -7.82
C TYR A 45 9.80 5.25 -6.40
N ASN A 46 9.47 4.14 -5.73
CA ASN A 46 8.93 4.11 -4.38
C ASN A 46 9.94 4.57 -3.31
N GLN A 47 11.23 4.52 -3.62
CA GLN A 47 12.34 5.08 -2.85
C GLN A 47 12.66 6.54 -3.21
N LEU A 48 11.85 7.15 -4.09
CA LEU A 48 12.05 8.49 -4.65
C LEU A 48 13.36 8.68 -5.44
N LYS A 49 14.02 7.59 -5.84
CA LYS A 49 15.23 7.63 -6.70
C LYS A 49 14.84 7.81 -8.16
N ILE A 50 14.19 8.92 -8.49
CA ILE A 50 13.54 9.13 -9.80
C ILE A 50 14.53 9.02 -10.96
N ASP A 51 15.73 9.60 -10.85
CA ASP A 51 16.73 9.55 -11.93
C ASP A 51 17.27 8.13 -12.18
N ASN A 52 17.36 7.29 -11.14
CA ASN A 52 17.72 5.88 -11.27
C ASN A 52 16.52 5.03 -11.73
N ALA A 53 15.30 5.41 -11.33
CA ALA A 53 14.08 4.70 -11.67
C ALA A 53 13.80 4.76 -13.18
N ILE A 54 13.95 5.93 -13.81
CA ILE A 54 13.64 6.16 -15.23
C ILE A 54 14.33 5.15 -16.18
N PRO A 55 15.66 4.98 -16.20
CA PRO A 55 16.31 4.05 -17.14
C PRO A 55 15.92 2.58 -16.88
N GLN A 56 15.67 2.21 -15.62
CA GLN A 56 15.23 0.86 -15.28
C GLN A 56 13.77 0.62 -15.71
N LEU A 57 12.87 1.56 -15.40
CA LEU A 57 11.47 1.53 -15.81
C LEU A 57 11.35 1.52 -17.34
N GLU A 58 12.19 2.26 -18.05
CA GLU A 58 12.21 2.27 -19.52
C GLU A 58 12.56 0.90 -20.10
N LYS A 59 13.57 0.22 -19.54
CA LYS A 59 13.91 -1.16 -19.94
C LYS A 59 12.73 -2.12 -19.72
N GLU A 60 12.09 -2.05 -18.56
CA GLU A 60 10.98 -2.91 -18.18
C GLU A 60 9.73 -2.59 -19.03
N ALA A 61 9.43 -1.31 -19.25
CA ALA A 61 8.31 -0.84 -20.06
C ALA A 61 8.43 -1.27 -21.53
N LYS A 62 9.65 -1.21 -22.10
CA LYS A 62 9.96 -1.71 -23.45
C LYS A 62 9.81 -3.23 -23.59
N SER A 63 9.98 -3.98 -22.49
CA SER A 63 9.68 -5.42 -22.46
C SER A 63 8.18 -5.75 -22.31
N GLY A 64 7.30 -4.75 -22.26
CA GLY A 64 5.85 -4.92 -22.17
C GLY A 64 5.29 -4.90 -20.75
N ASN A 65 6.10 -4.59 -19.72
CA ASN A 65 5.59 -4.47 -18.36
C ASN A 65 4.68 -3.25 -18.22
N THR A 66 3.38 -3.48 -18.06
CA THR A 66 2.35 -2.42 -18.05
C THR A 66 2.44 -1.50 -16.83
N ASP A 67 2.77 -2.04 -15.65
CA ASP A 67 3.00 -1.21 -14.46
C ASP A 67 4.23 -0.31 -14.66
N SER A 68 5.29 -0.82 -15.26
CA SER A 68 6.51 -0.04 -15.52
C SER A 68 6.27 1.04 -16.56
N GLN A 69 5.41 0.80 -17.56
CA GLN A 69 4.94 1.86 -18.46
C GLN A 69 4.23 2.98 -17.70
N TYR A 70 3.32 2.63 -16.79
CA TYR A 70 2.64 3.61 -15.93
C TYR A 70 3.61 4.39 -15.05
N TYR A 71 4.44 3.69 -14.29
CA TYR A 71 5.39 4.30 -13.36
C TYR A 71 6.48 5.11 -14.07
N LEU A 72 6.82 4.77 -15.33
CA LEU A 72 7.69 5.61 -16.15
C LEU A 72 7.02 6.94 -16.51
N GLY A 73 5.75 6.91 -16.89
CA GLY A 73 4.94 8.12 -17.06
C GLY A 73 4.93 8.99 -15.81
N GLU A 74 4.72 8.38 -14.63
CA GLU A 74 4.74 9.08 -13.34
C GLU A 74 6.13 9.63 -13.00
N ALA A 75 7.20 8.88 -13.23
CA ALA A 75 8.58 9.31 -12.98
C ALA A 75 8.94 10.53 -13.85
N LEU A 76 8.63 10.48 -15.15
CA LEU A 76 8.86 11.57 -16.09
C LEU A 76 8.02 12.81 -15.73
N ARG A 77 6.74 12.62 -15.40
CA ARG A 77 5.85 13.72 -14.99
C ARG A 77 6.33 14.37 -13.69
N LYS A 78 6.72 13.59 -12.67
CA LYS A 78 7.25 14.13 -11.40
C LYS A 78 8.58 14.86 -11.58
N ARG A 79 9.49 14.32 -12.39
CA ARG A 79 10.79 14.95 -12.68
C ARG A 79 10.63 16.31 -13.33
N ASN A 80 9.70 16.43 -14.29
CA ASN A 80 9.43 17.69 -14.99
C ASN A 80 8.41 18.59 -14.27
N ARG A 81 7.63 18.04 -13.33
CA ARG A 81 6.52 18.67 -12.59
C ARG A 81 5.26 18.98 -13.42
N TYR A 82 5.22 18.50 -14.66
CA TYR A 82 4.08 18.62 -15.57
C TYR A 82 4.10 17.47 -16.59
N MET A 83 2.99 17.27 -17.30
CA MET A 83 2.87 16.27 -18.36
C MET A 83 3.73 16.64 -19.57
N THR A 84 4.76 15.83 -19.89
CA THR A 84 5.57 15.96 -21.12
C THR A 84 5.07 15.02 -22.22
N PRO A 85 5.44 15.22 -23.51
CA PRO A 85 5.13 14.28 -24.58
C PRO A 85 5.59 12.84 -24.31
N GLU A 86 6.76 12.67 -23.68
CA GLU A 86 7.30 11.37 -23.31
C GLU A 86 6.49 10.72 -22.18
N ALA A 87 6.11 11.48 -21.16
CA ALA A 87 5.25 10.98 -20.10
C ALA A 87 3.88 10.55 -20.66
N LEU A 88 3.28 11.39 -21.52
CA LEU A 88 2.02 11.10 -22.20
C LEU A 88 2.12 9.80 -23.02
N HIS A 89 3.19 9.63 -23.80
CA HIS A 89 3.42 8.41 -24.59
C HIS A 89 3.36 7.14 -23.72
N TRP A 90 4.04 7.14 -22.58
CA TRP A 90 4.08 5.98 -21.68
C TRP A 90 2.76 5.73 -20.96
N TYR A 91 2.03 6.78 -20.56
CA TYR A 91 0.67 6.60 -20.07
C TYR A 91 -0.26 6.01 -21.14
N GLU A 92 -0.22 6.52 -22.37
CA GLU A 92 -1.04 5.97 -23.45
C GLU A 92 -0.68 4.51 -23.74
N ALA A 93 0.61 4.15 -23.70
CA ALA A 93 1.05 2.76 -23.83
C ALA A 93 0.48 1.88 -22.71
N ALA A 94 0.60 2.32 -21.45
CA ALA A 94 0.06 1.60 -20.30
C ALA A 94 -1.48 1.46 -20.39
N ALA A 95 -2.18 2.54 -20.75
CA ALA A 95 -3.62 2.54 -20.91
C ALA A 95 -4.08 1.59 -22.02
N ASN A 96 -3.40 1.59 -23.18
CA ASN A 96 -3.71 0.67 -24.26
C ASN A 96 -3.45 -0.80 -23.89
N ASN A 97 -2.53 -1.05 -22.95
CA ASN A 97 -2.28 -2.36 -22.35
C ASN A 97 -3.18 -2.67 -21.13
N GLY A 98 -4.21 -1.85 -20.86
CA GLY A 98 -5.22 -2.12 -19.84
C GLY A 98 -4.96 -1.50 -18.47
N SER A 99 -3.98 -0.61 -18.32
CA SER A 99 -3.77 0.12 -17.07
C SER A 99 -4.90 1.13 -16.82
N ILE A 100 -5.80 0.79 -15.90
CA ILE A 100 -6.87 1.70 -15.45
C ILE A 100 -6.27 2.93 -14.78
N PHE A 101 -5.18 2.79 -14.03
CA PHE A 101 -4.47 3.91 -13.41
C PHE A 101 -3.96 4.91 -14.45
N ALA A 102 -3.39 4.44 -15.56
CA ALA A 102 -2.96 5.31 -16.64
C ALA A 102 -4.13 6.05 -17.29
N MET A 103 -5.26 5.36 -17.51
CA MET A 103 -6.47 5.99 -18.04
C MET A 103 -7.02 7.07 -17.10
N ILE A 104 -7.01 6.83 -15.79
CA ILE A 104 -7.41 7.84 -14.79
C ILE A 104 -6.47 9.05 -14.84
N GLN A 105 -5.14 8.85 -14.86
CA GLN A 105 -4.18 9.96 -14.94
C GLN A 105 -4.34 10.78 -16.24
N LEU A 106 -4.53 10.13 -17.38
CA LEU A 106 -4.82 10.81 -18.66
C LEU A 106 -6.16 11.56 -18.60
N GLY A 107 -7.14 10.99 -17.91
CA GLY A 107 -8.44 11.59 -17.64
C GLY A 107 -8.40 12.84 -16.76
N ARG A 108 -7.36 12.97 -15.91
CA ARG A 108 -7.17 14.09 -14.97
C ARG A 108 -6.21 15.16 -15.49
N GLN A 109 -5.76 15.08 -16.75
CA GLN A 109 -4.77 16.01 -17.33
C GLN A 109 -5.16 17.49 -17.21
N ASN A 110 -6.45 17.82 -17.13
CA ASN A 110 -6.91 19.21 -17.01
C ASN A 110 -6.43 19.91 -15.72
N ASP A 111 -6.07 19.14 -14.68
CA ASP A 111 -5.57 19.67 -13.41
C ASP A 111 -4.02 19.77 -13.37
N ASP A 112 -3.35 19.24 -14.40
CA ASP A 112 -1.88 19.27 -14.50
C ASP A 112 -1.37 20.69 -14.78
N LEU A 113 -0.16 20.97 -14.30
CA LEU A 113 0.50 22.27 -14.49
C LEU A 113 0.68 22.63 -15.97
N CYS A 114 0.79 21.63 -16.88
CA CYS A 114 0.87 21.89 -18.31
C CYS A 114 -0.32 22.69 -18.83
N LYS A 115 -1.50 22.56 -18.18
CA LYS A 115 -2.71 23.27 -18.59
C LYS A 115 -2.62 24.75 -18.23
N LYS A 116 -2.04 25.05 -17.07
CA LYS A 116 -1.78 26.42 -16.61
C LYS A 116 -0.68 27.10 -17.43
N MET A 117 0.26 26.32 -17.95
CA MET A 117 1.35 26.78 -18.82
C MET A 117 0.98 26.83 -20.31
N ASP A 118 -0.22 26.37 -20.68
CA ASP A 118 -0.71 26.23 -22.06
C ASP A 118 0.25 25.44 -22.98
N ASN A 119 0.88 24.39 -22.42
CA ASN A 119 1.88 23.57 -23.13
C ASN A 119 1.62 22.06 -22.99
N CYS A 120 0.38 21.66 -22.69
CA CYS A 120 0.03 20.26 -22.61
C CYS A 120 0.24 19.54 -23.96
N PRO A 121 0.83 18.34 -23.96
CA PRO A 121 0.94 17.54 -25.17
C PRO A 121 -0.44 17.06 -25.62
N THR A 122 -0.62 16.93 -26.94
CA THR A 122 -1.86 16.46 -27.56
C THR A 122 -2.04 14.95 -27.36
N SER A 123 -3.06 14.53 -26.62
CA SER A 123 -3.44 13.12 -26.49
C SER A 123 -4.28 12.64 -27.67
N LYS A 124 -4.20 11.34 -27.97
CA LYS A 124 -5.02 10.67 -28.99
C LYS A 124 -6.50 10.60 -28.65
N LYS A 125 -6.83 10.66 -27.35
CA LYS A 125 -8.21 10.69 -26.84
C LYS A 125 -8.35 11.86 -25.89
N SER A 126 -9.55 12.42 -25.82
CA SER A 126 -9.87 13.42 -24.80
C SER A 126 -9.83 12.82 -23.39
N SER A 127 -9.67 13.67 -22.38
CA SER A 127 -9.77 13.27 -20.97
C SER A 127 -11.06 12.52 -20.66
N SER A 128 -12.19 12.95 -21.25
CA SER A 128 -13.50 12.30 -21.05
C SER A 128 -13.57 10.89 -21.64
N GLU A 129 -12.91 10.66 -22.78
CA GLU A 129 -12.84 9.34 -23.41
C GLU A 129 -11.98 8.37 -22.60
N TRP A 130 -10.87 8.84 -22.02
CA TRP A 130 -10.05 8.02 -21.13
C TRP A 130 -10.80 7.63 -19.86
N LEU A 131 -11.51 8.56 -19.20
CA LEU A 131 -12.33 8.25 -18.02
C LEU A 131 -13.49 7.31 -18.37
N SER A 132 -14.14 7.51 -19.52
CA SER A 132 -15.20 6.61 -20.00
C SER A 132 -14.67 5.18 -20.23
N GLN A 133 -13.49 5.03 -20.82
CA GLN A 133 -12.86 3.73 -21.00
C GLN A 133 -12.49 3.08 -19.66
N ALA A 134 -11.88 3.83 -18.73
CA ALA A 134 -11.56 3.36 -17.39
C ALA A 134 -12.82 2.84 -16.67
N LYS A 135 -13.90 3.64 -16.71
CA LYS A 135 -15.20 3.29 -16.15
C LYS A 135 -15.69 1.96 -16.71
N ASN A 136 -15.74 1.84 -18.03
CA ASN A 136 -16.24 0.64 -18.71
C ASN A 136 -15.46 -0.62 -18.32
N GLN A 137 -14.14 -0.52 -18.12
CA GLN A 137 -13.32 -1.65 -17.70
C GLN A 137 -13.65 -2.13 -16.28
N VAL A 138 -13.86 -1.21 -15.34
CA VAL A 138 -14.18 -1.60 -13.95
C VAL A 138 -15.65 -1.94 -13.74
N MET A 139 -16.57 -1.57 -14.65
CA MET A 139 -18.02 -1.72 -14.46
C MET A 139 -18.45 -3.15 -14.13
N LYS A 140 -17.81 -4.18 -14.71
CA LYS A 140 -18.17 -5.58 -14.45
C LYS A 140 -17.92 -5.94 -12.99
N GLU A 141 -16.73 -5.61 -12.49
CA GLU A 141 -16.30 -5.91 -11.12
C GLU A 141 -16.96 -4.99 -10.08
N VAL A 142 -17.33 -3.77 -10.47
CA VAL A 142 -18.18 -2.91 -9.64
C VAL A 142 -19.55 -3.56 -9.38
N ARG A 143 -20.15 -4.24 -10.36
CA ARG A 143 -21.45 -4.92 -10.21
C ARG A 143 -21.39 -6.13 -9.29
N THR A 144 -20.23 -6.77 -9.17
CA THR A 144 -20.00 -7.89 -8.24
C THR A 144 -19.56 -7.42 -6.85
N GLY A 145 -19.37 -6.11 -6.66
CA GLY A 145 -18.95 -5.53 -5.38
C GLY A 145 -17.46 -5.68 -5.10
N ASN A 146 -16.62 -5.87 -6.13
CA ASN A 146 -15.17 -5.95 -5.97
C ASN A 146 -14.63 -4.68 -5.29
N PRO A 147 -13.96 -4.78 -4.13
CA PRO A 147 -13.58 -3.62 -3.33
C PRO A 147 -12.64 -2.65 -4.06
N GLU A 148 -11.65 -3.16 -4.79
CA GLU A 148 -10.70 -2.33 -5.54
C GLU A 148 -11.38 -1.61 -6.72
N SER A 149 -12.25 -2.29 -7.46
CA SER A 149 -12.99 -1.69 -8.58
C SER A 149 -13.97 -0.62 -8.12
N LEU A 150 -14.57 -0.79 -6.94
CA LEU A 150 -15.35 0.26 -6.27
C LEU A 150 -14.49 1.48 -5.92
N TYR A 151 -13.26 1.28 -5.44
CA TYR A 151 -12.31 2.38 -5.21
C TYR A 151 -11.89 3.08 -6.50
N LEU A 152 -11.59 2.33 -7.56
CA LEU A 152 -11.28 2.91 -8.87
C LEU A 152 -12.46 3.70 -9.43
N MET A 153 -13.71 3.26 -9.19
CA MET A 153 -14.89 4.04 -9.55
C MET A 153 -14.95 5.37 -8.80
N TYR A 154 -14.58 5.42 -7.52
CA TYR A 154 -14.40 6.67 -6.78
C TYR A 154 -13.32 7.54 -7.44
N GLU A 155 -12.16 7.00 -7.79
CA GLU A 155 -11.11 7.79 -8.45
C GLU A 155 -11.55 8.29 -9.86
N ILE A 156 -12.41 7.56 -10.56
CA ILE A 156 -12.94 7.99 -11.87
C ILE A 156 -14.00 9.10 -11.74
N THR A 157 -14.85 9.03 -10.70
CA THR A 157 -16.07 9.86 -10.60
C THR A 157 -16.01 10.94 -9.52
N PHE A 158 -15.08 10.80 -8.58
CA PHE A 158 -15.01 11.53 -7.30
C PHE A 158 -16.29 11.44 -6.45
N ASP A 159 -17.18 10.48 -6.75
CA ASP A 159 -18.38 10.23 -5.96
C ASP A 159 -18.01 9.35 -4.76
N ARG A 160 -18.02 9.98 -3.58
CA ARG A 160 -17.68 9.38 -2.28
C ARG A 160 -18.54 8.16 -1.93
N THR A 161 -19.73 8.00 -2.51
CA THR A 161 -20.55 6.80 -2.26
C THR A 161 -19.84 5.52 -2.73
N TRP A 162 -19.00 5.60 -3.77
CA TRP A 162 -18.16 4.48 -4.21
C TRP A 162 -17.02 4.19 -3.24
N LEU A 163 -16.42 5.24 -2.68
CA LEU A 163 -15.38 5.10 -1.65
C LEU A 163 -15.94 4.41 -0.42
N GLU A 164 -17.13 4.81 0.03
CA GLU A 164 -17.80 4.20 1.17
C GLU A 164 -18.15 2.73 0.91
N LYS A 165 -18.66 2.39 -0.28
CA LYS A 165 -18.90 0.99 -0.66
C LYS A 165 -17.62 0.16 -0.66
N SER A 166 -16.54 0.70 -1.23
CA SER A 166 -15.23 0.05 -1.26
C SER A 166 -14.67 -0.20 0.15
N ALA A 167 -14.75 0.81 1.02
CA ALA A 167 -14.29 0.73 2.39
C ALA A 167 -15.09 -0.30 3.21
N ASN A 168 -16.42 -0.32 3.05
CA ASN A 168 -17.30 -1.31 3.67
C ASN A 168 -17.06 -2.73 3.14
N ALA A 169 -16.58 -2.86 1.90
CA ALA A 169 -16.19 -4.13 1.30
C ALA A 169 -14.76 -4.58 1.70
N GLY A 170 -14.07 -3.83 2.58
CA GLY A 170 -12.79 -4.24 3.16
C GLY A 170 -11.54 -3.73 2.43
N TYR A 171 -11.65 -2.81 1.46
CA TYR A 171 -10.47 -2.30 0.77
C TYR A 171 -9.69 -1.32 1.67
N ALA A 172 -8.51 -1.76 2.15
CA ALA A 172 -7.72 -1.01 3.12
C ALA A 172 -7.36 0.41 2.68
N LEU A 173 -7.07 0.61 1.38
CA LEU A 173 -6.81 1.94 0.83
C LEU A 173 -8.06 2.84 0.83
N ALA A 174 -9.24 2.29 0.55
CA ALA A 174 -10.49 3.05 0.64
C ALA A 174 -10.83 3.40 2.09
N GLN A 175 -10.61 2.48 3.03
CA GLN A 175 -10.80 2.73 4.46
C GLN A 175 -9.86 3.86 4.95
N TYR A 176 -8.60 3.85 4.54
CA TYR A 176 -7.68 4.97 4.80
C TYR A 176 -8.21 6.29 4.23
N TRP A 177 -8.68 6.30 2.98
CA TRP A 177 -9.23 7.52 2.37
C TRP A 177 -10.55 7.99 3.00
N MET A 178 -11.37 7.08 3.54
CA MET A 178 -12.53 7.45 4.36
C MET A 178 -12.09 8.20 5.62
N ALA A 179 -11.06 7.71 6.32
CA ALA A 179 -10.49 8.41 7.48
C ALA A 179 -9.93 9.79 7.13
N VAL A 180 -9.21 9.90 6.00
CA VAL A 180 -8.66 11.19 5.52
C VAL A 180 -9.79 12.17 5.18
N GLY A 181 -10.81 11.74 4.43
CA GLY A 181 -11.96 12.59 4.10
C GLY A 181 -12.73 13.04 5.35
N ASP A 182 -12.98 12.12 6.28
CA ASP A 182 -13.62 12.43 7.57
C ASP A 182 -12.79 13.44 8.37
N ARG A 183 -11.47 13.38 8.33
CA ARG A 183 -10.60 14.39 8.97
C ARG A 183 -10.68 15.75 8.28
N GLN A 184 -10.79 15.77 6.96
CA GLN A 184 -10.85 16.98 6.14
C GLN A 184 -12.23 17.67 6.13
N GLY A 185 -13.19 17.14 6.88
CA GLY A 185 -14.51 17.75 7.06
C GLY A 185 -15.63 17.10 6.25
N GLU A 186 -15.32 16.12 5.38
CA GLU A 186 -16.32 15.36 4.66
C GLU A 186 -17.18 14.53 5.62
N GLY A 187 -18.36 14.08 5.16
CA GLY A 187 -19.34 13.39 5.99
C GLY A 187 -20.13 14.33 6.91
N PHE A 188 -21.13 13.77 7.60
CA PHE A 188 -22.07 14.53 8.42
C PHE A 188 -22.03 14.06 9.89
N PHE A 189 -21.43 14.89 10.75
CA PHE A 189 -21.21 14.58 12.16
C PHE A 189 -21.76 15.70 13.04
N LEU A 190 -22.98 15.52 13.57
CA LEU A 190 -23.65 16.50 14.43
C LEU A 190 -23.20 16.44 15.89
N ILE A 191 -22.76 15.27 16.35
CA ILE A 191 -22.38 15.04 17.74
C ILE A 191 -20.86 15.20 17.87
N PRO A 192 -20.36 16.09 18.75
CA PRO A 192 -18.93 16.21 19.02
C PRO A 192 -18.28 14.87 19.36
N GLY A 193 -17.09 14.62 18.85
CA GLY A 193 -16.34 13.36 19.04
C GLY A 193 -16.74 12.21 18.11
N LYS A 194 -17.92 12.21 17.47
CA LYS A 194 -18.30 11.14 16.53
C LYS A 194 -17.44 11.09 15.28
N ARG A 195 -16.91 12.24 14.85
CA ARG A 195 -15.94 12.32 13.75
C ARG A 195 -14.64 11.61 14.12
N ASP A 196 -14.10 11.85 15.31
CA ASP A 196 -12.87 11.22 15.78
C ASP A 196 -13.04 9.70 15.99
N GLU A 197 -14.19 9.26 16.49
CA GLU A 197 -14.54 7.84 16.58
C GLU A 197 -14.55 7.17 15.19
N ALA A 198 -15.16 7.82 14.19
CA ALA A 198 -15.21 7.30 12.82
C ALA A 198 -13.82 7.22 12.18
N ILE A 199 -13.01 8.28 12.30
CA ILE A 199 -11.61 8.29 11.84
C ILE A 199 -10.83 7.15 12.49
N SER A 200 -10.92 7.00 13.82
CA SER A 200 -10.24 5.92 14.55
C SER A 200 -10.68 4.54 14.09
N LYS A 201 -11.97 4.34 13.79
CA LYS A 201 -12.50 3.06 13.29
C LYS A 201 -11.97 2.74 11.90
N TRP A 202 -11.96 3.72 11.00
CA TRP A 202 -11.47 3.53 9.64
C TRP A 202 -9.98 3.28 9.58
N LEU A 203 -9.19 4.02 10.37
CA LEU A 203 -7.75 3.79 10.46
C LEU A 203 -7.45 2.40 11.00
N LYS A 204 -8.10 1.96 12.07
CA LYS A 204 -7.95 0.60 12.61
C LYS A 204 -8.25 -0.47 11.54
N ALA A 205 -9.37 -0.34 10.83
CA ALA A 205 -9.75 -1.28 9.78
C ALA A 205 -8.73 -1.31 8.63
N ALA A 206 -8.26 -0.13 8.19
CA ALA A 206 -7.24 -0.02 7.16
C ALA A 206 -5.89 -0.60 7.60
N SER A 207 -5.51 -0.44 8.87
CA SER A 207 -4.33 -1.05 9.48
C SER A 207 -4.45 -2.58 9.49
N GLU A 208 -5.61 -3.11 9.90
CA GLU A 208 -5.91 -4.56 9.84
C GLU A 208 -5.88 -5.11 8.41
N GLY A 209 -6.24 -4.27 7.43
CA GLY A 209 -6.12 -4.56 6.01
C GLY A 209 -4.72 -4.36 5.40
N GLY A 210 -3.70 -4.06 6.23
CA GLY A 210 -2.30 -3.98 5.79
C GLY A 210 -1.88 -2.61 5.21
N ASN A 211 -2.63 -1.53 5.42
CA ASN A 211 -2.25 -0.20 4.94
C ASN A 211 -1.24 0.47 5.89
N PRO A 212 0.03 0.69 5.47
CA PRO A 212 1.06 1.24 6.35
C PRO A 212 0.82 2.70 6.75
N LYS A 213 0.26 3.52 5.85
CA LYS A 213 -0.11 4.91 6.18
C LYS A 213 -1.16 4.93 7.28
N ALA A 214 -2.15 4.06 7.19
CA ALA A 214 -3.17 3.93 8.22
C ALA A 214 -2.60 3.44 9.55
N MET A 215 -1.68 2.46 9.54
CA MET A 215 -0.98 2.02 10.75
C MET A 215 -0.26 3.20 11.43
N MET A 216 0.49 3.99 10.66
CA MET A 216 1.21 5.16 11.18
C MET A 216 0.27 6.22 11.78
N GLU A 217 -0.86 6.50 11.14
CA GLU A 217 -1.84 7.43 11.69
C GLU A 217 -2.62 6.85 12.89
N TYR A 218 -2.88 5.54 12.91
CA TYR A 218 -3.57 4.88 14.01
C TYR A 218 -2.71 4.84 15.28
N ILE A 219 -1.39 4.68 15.13
CA ILE A 219 -0.41 4.75 16.23
C ILE A 219 -0.54 6.09 16.97
N GLU A 220 -0.73 7.21 16.27
CA GLU A 220 -0.91 8.53 16.92
C GLU A 220 -2.17 8.58 17.80
N ILE A 221 -3.24 7.89 17.39
CA ILE A 221 -4.49 7.78 18.17
C ILE A 221 -4.26 6.92 19.41
N LEU A 222 -3.57 5.78 19.26
CA LEU A 222 -3.26 4.88 20.37
C LEU A 222 -2.37 5.56 21.41
N TYR A 223 -1.36 6.30 20.95
CA TYR A 223 -0.47 7.06 21.82
C TYR A 223 -1.23 8.10 22.64
N LYS A 224 -2.14 8.87 22.01
CA LYS A 224 -3.00 9.84 22.72
C LYS A 224 -3.93 9.19 23.76
N LYS A 225 -4.33 7.94 23.52
CA LYS A 225 -5.13 7.14 24.46
C LYS A 225 -4.29 6.48 25.57
N GLY A 226 -2.96 6.58 25.50
CA GLY A 226 -2.05 5.90 26.43
C GLY A 226 -1.92 4.39 26.18
N ASP A 227 -2.40 3.88 25.05
CA ASP A 227 -2.28 2.46 24.68
C ASP A 227 -0.91 2.20 24.04
N LEU A 228 0.12 2.13 24.89
CA LEU A 228 1.50 1.90 24.45
C LEU A 228 1.71 0.49 23.89
N ASP A 229 0.94 -0.50 24.37
CA ASP A 229 1.01 -1.87 23.84
C ASP A 229 0.53 -1.91 22.39
N GLY A 230 -0.59 -1.24 22.11
CA GLY A 230 -1.10 -1.05 20.75
C GLY A 230 -0.13 -0.26 19.86
N VAL A 231 0.49 0.81 20.39
CA VAL A 231 1.55 1.56 19.68
C VAL A 231 2.68 0.62 19.28
N ARG A 232 3.20 -0.20 20.20
CA ARG A 232 4.31 -1.10 19.91
C ARG A 232 3.94 -2.15 18.87
N HIS A 233 2.73 -2.70 18.96
CA HIS A 233 2.22 -3.69 18.01
C HIS A 233 2.14 -3.13 16.59
N TRP A 234 1.42 -2.02 16.40
CA TRP A 234 1.21 -1.45 15.07
C TRP A 234 2.47 -0.85 14.47
N LEU A 235 3.36 -0.30 15.30
CA LEU A 235 4.62 0.24 14.81
C LEU A 235 5.52 -0.86 14.24
N GLN A 236 5.61 -2.01 14.92
CA GLN A 236 6.33 -3.15 14.40
C GLN A 236 5.70 -3.65 13.09
N ALA A 237 4.37 -3.82 13.06
CA ALA A 237 3.65 -4.26 11.86
C ALA A 237 3.87 -3.31 10.67
N ALA A 238 3.87 -2.00 10.90
CA ALA A 238 4.16 -1.00 9.87
C ALA A 238 5.63 -1.05 9.41
N ALA A 239 6.58 -1.29 10.32
CA ALA A 239 7.98 -1.44 9.95
C ALA A 239 8.20 -2.68 9.07
N GLU A 240 7.48 -3.76 9.34
CA GLU A 240 7.52 -5.00 8.56
C GLU A 240 6.99 -4.83 7.12
N THR A 241 6.23 -3.77 6.82
CA THR A 241 5.81 -3.47 5.44
C THR A 241 6.87 -2.77 4.60
N GLY A 242 8.00 -2.38 5.19
CA GLY A 242 9.01 -1.54 4.52
C GLY A 242 8.70 -0.04 4.55
N ASP A 243 7.73 0.42 5.35
CA ASP A 243 7.45 1.86 5.46
C ASP A 243 8.61 2.58 6.12
N GLN A 244 9.17 3.55 5.41
CA GLN A 244 10.34 4.28 5.86
C GLN A 244 10.11 4.96 7.22
N LYS A 245 8.94 5.57 7.43
CA LYS A 245 8.62 6.30 8.67
C LYS A 245 8.43 5.33 9.83
N ALA A 246 7.85 4.16 9.56
CA ALA A 246 7.70 3.10 10.54
C ALA A 246 9.05 2.48 10.91
N ILE A 247 9.90 2.14 9.94
CA ILE A 247 11.25 1.59 10.19
C ILE A 247 12.11 2.58 10.96
N SER A 248 12.07 3.87 10.62
CA SER A 248 12.80 4.91 11.37
C SER A 248 12.32 4.98 12.82
N SER A 249 11.00 5.05 13.02
CA SER A 249 10.44 5.17 14.37
C SER A 249 10.69 3.90 15.20
N TYR A 250 10.51 2.72 14.60
CA TYR A 250 10.73 1.43 15.25
C TYR A 250 12.20 1.26 15.65
N GLY A 251 13.13 1.51 14.71
CA GLY A 251 14.57 1.43 14.96
C GLY A 251 15.03 2.38 16.08
N SER A 252 14.55 3.63 16.05
CA SER A 252 14.81 4.62 17.11
C SER A 252 14.28 4.18 18.47
N TYR A 253 13.01 3.73 18.55
CA TYR A 253 12.42 3.39 19.83
C TYR A 253 13.01 2.12 20.46
N ILE A 254 13.36 1.09 19.69
CA ILE A 254 14.03 -0.10 20.26
C ILE A 254 15.46 0.19 20.69
N ALA A 255 16.12 1.18 20.08
CA ALA A 255 17.44 1.65 20.49
C ALA A 255 17.42 2.71 21.61
N HIS A 256 16.24 3.04 22.15
CA HIS A 256 16.05 4.07 23.17
C HIS A 256 16.61 5.44 22.73
N ALA A 257 16.27 5.84 21.51
CA ALA A 257 16.65 7.12 20.88
C ALA A 257 15.44 7.79 20.20
N PRO A 258 14.38 8.16 20.95
CA PRO A 258 14.25 8.17 22.42
C PRO A 258 13.54 6.93 23.00
N ASP A 259 13.55 6.75 24.33
CA ASP A 259 12.71 5.76 25.03
C ASP A 259 11.40 6.41 25.50
N GLN A 260 10.30 6.14 24.78
CA GLN A 260 8.99 6.74 25.08
C GLN A 260 7.83 5.74 25.09
N VAL A 261 8.03 4.55 24.52
CA VAL A 261 6.96 3.58 24.28
C VAL A 261 7.23 2.23 24.94
N GLY A 262 8.31 2.12 25.73
CA GLY A 262 8.57 0.98 26.60
C GLY A 262 9.01 -0.29 25.87
N TYR A 263 9.81 -0.16 24.81
CA TYR A 263 10.47 -1.33 24.21
C TYR A 263 11.64 -1.81 25.08
N THR A 264 11.91 -3.11 25.04
CA THR A 264 13.19 -3.64 25.52
C THR A 264 14.32 -3.10 24.65
N LEU A 265 15.42 -2.66 25.26
CA LEU A 265 16.57 -2.11 24.56
C LEU A 265 17.20 -3.14 23.62
N ASP A 266 17.34 -2.77 22.35
CA ASP A 266 18.04 -3.51 21.31
C ASP A 266 18.81 -2.55 20.40
N LEU A 267 20.03 -2.20 20.83
CA LEU A 267 20.91 -1.29 20.09
C LEU A 267 21.33 -1.87 18.73
N VAL A 268 21.56 -3.18 18.64
CA VAL A 268 22.05 -3.82 17.42
C VAL A 268 20.98 -3.80 16.34
N LYS A 269 19.75 -4.22 16.67
CA LYS A 269 18.63 -4.18 15.73
C LYS A 269 18.22 -2.76 15.40
N GLY A 270 18.16 -1.87 16.40
CA GLY A 270 17.81 -0.47 16.16
C GLY A 270 18.79 0.21 15.21
N TYR A 271 20.10 0.08 15.46
CA TYR A 271 21.14 0.59 14.56
C TYR A 271 21.06 -0.02 13.16
N ALA A 272 20.83 -1.34 13.07
CA ALA A 272 20.67 -2.04 11.79
C ALA A 272 19.52 -1.45 10.96
N LEU A 273 18.34 -1.28 11.57
CA LEU A 273 17.16 -0.73 10.91
C LEU A 273 17.36 0.72 10.44
N ILE A 274 17.95 1.57 11.29
CA ILE A 274 18.28 2.95 10.88
C ILE A 274 19.32 2.94 9.76
N SER A 275 20.30 2.03 9.79
CA SER A 275 21.33 1.95 8.76
C SER A 275 20.79 1.57 7.38
N LEU A 276 19.72 0.77 7.32
CA LEU A 276 19.04 0.44 6.06
C LEU A 276 18.53 1.70 5.34
N LEU A 277 18.04 2.69 6.10
CA LEU A 277 17.48 3.92 5.55
C LEU A 277 18.50 4.79 4.81
N LYS A 278 19.81 4.51 4.93
CA LYS A 278 20.86 5.10 4.09
C LYS A 278 20.64 4.84 2.60
N GLU A 279 19.93 3.77 2.26
CA GLU A 279 19.59 3.51 0.86
C GLU A 279 18.57 4.51 0.31
N LEU A 280 17.91 5.34 1.12
CA LEU A 280 16.91 6.32 0.67
C LEU A 280 17.53 7.69 0.35
N ASP A 281 18.50 7.68 -0.57
CA ASP A 281 19.30 8.85 -1.00
C ASP A 281 18.67 9.65 -2.17
N GLY A 282 17.49 9.25 -2.66
CA GLY A 282 16.83 9.87 -3.81
C GLY A 282 15.99 11.10 -3.48
N GLY A 283 15.70 11.36 -2.21
CA GLY A 283 14.84 12.45 -1.77
C GLY A 283 14.21 12.19 -0.40
N GLY A 284 13.18 12.97 -0.05
CA GLY A 284 12.42 12.77 1.20
C GLY A 284 13.06 13.34 2.47
N ALA A 285 14.23 13.99 2.37
CA ALA A 285 14.91 14.69 3.46
C ALA A 285 15.16 13.84 4.72
N ILE A 286 15.44 12.55 4.55
CA ILE A 286 15.63 11.61 5.67
C ILE A 286 17.11 11.44 6.07
N GLN A 287 18.06 11.77 5.20
CA GLN A 287 19.47 11.42 5.43
C GLN A 287 20.08 12.11 6.65
N ASP A 288 19.68 13.35 6.95
CA ASP A 288 20.11 14.07 8.16
C ASP A 288 19.63 13.34 9.43
N PHE A 289 18.34 12.96 9.47
CA PHE A 289 17.79 12.16 10.56
C PHE A 289 18.54 10.82 10.72
N VAL A 290 18.84 10.14 9.60
CA VAL A 290 19.56 8.86 9.63
C VAL A 290 20.96 9.05 10.20
N GLN A 291 21.68 10.09 9.78
CA GLN A 291 23.02 10.39 10.28
C GLN A 291 23.02 10.67 11.78
N ASP A 292 22.18 11.62 12.22
CA ASP A 292 22.09 12.03 13.62
C ASP A 292 21.71 10.85 14.53
N THR A 293 20.73 10.04 14.09
CA THR A 293 20.25 8.89 14.88
C THR A 293 21.30 7.79 14.95
N LEU A 294 22.07 7.54 13.89
CA LEU A 294 23.16 6.57 13.93
C LEU A 294 24.32 7.05 14.80
N GLU A 295 24.62 8.35 14.83
CA GLU A 295 25.61 8.90 15.76
C GLU A 295 25.15 8.72 17.21
N GLU A 296 23.88 9.04 17.52
CA GLU A 296 23.33 8.88 18.86
C GLU A 296 23.36 7.41 19.31
N ILE A 297 22.81 6.48 18.52
CA ILE A 297 22.77 5.06 18.86
C ILE A 297 24.19 4.49 18.91
N GLY A 298 25.02 4.83 17.92
CA GLY A 298 26.40 4.35 17.80
C GLY A 298 27.29 4.77 18.97
N SER A 299 27.06 5.95 19.56
CA SER A 299 27.76 6.40 20.77
C SER A 299 27.55 5.49 22.00
N LYS A 300 26.47 4.69 21.98
CA LYS A 300 26.09 3.74 23.04
C LYS A 300 26.54 2.31 22.72
N MET A 301 27.20 2.05 21.59
CA MET A 301 27.53 0.72 21.09
C MET A 301 29.03 0.41 21.10
N THR A 302 29.38 -0.87 21.23
CA THR A 302 30.74 -1.37 20.98
C THR A 302 31.00 -1.56 19.48
N PRO A 303 32.28 -1.59 19.04
CA PRO A 303 32.62 -1.91 17.65
C PRO A 303 32.05 -3.27 17.18
N GLU A 304 32.01 -4.26 18.07
CA GLU A 304 31.42 -5.58 17.78
C GLU A 304 29.91 -5.49 17.56
N GLN A 305 29.19 -4.71 18.37
CA GLN A 305 27.75 -4.49 18.19
C GLN A 305 27.46 -3.78 16.86
N ILE A 306 28.28 -2.81 16.47
CA ILE A 306 28.15 -2.12 15.18
C ILE A 306 28.41 -3.10 14.04
N GLU A 307 29.41 -3.98 14.13
CA GLU A 307 29.66 -5.01 13.12
C GLU A 307 28.49 -5.99 13.01
N ASN A 308 27.98 -6.48 14.14
CA ASN A 308 26.84 -7.40 14.20
C ASN A 308 25.56 -6.79 13.60
N SER A 309 25.38 -5.47 13.70
CA SER A 309 24.22 -4.78 13.12
C SER A 309 24.15 -4.93 11.60
N LYS A 310 25.28 -5.10 10.91
CA LYS A 310 25.31 -5.29 9.45
C LYS A 310 24.62 -6.60 9.04
N ALA A 311 24.89 -7.68 9.77
CA ALA A 311 24.25 -8.97 9.51
C ALA A 311 22.73 -8.90 9.74
N VAL A 312 22.30 -8.19 10.79
CA VAL A 312 20.87 -7.96 11.07
C VAL A 312 20.20 -7.13 9.96
N ALA A 313 20.89 -6.10 9.44
CA ALA A 313 20.38 -5.29 8.33
C ALA A 313 20.22 -6.11 7.05
N GLU A 314 21.23 -6.91 6.69
CA GLU A 314 21.16 -7.79 5.50
C GLU A 314 20.04 -8.84 5.63
N GLU A 315 19.90 -9.46 6.80
CA GLU A 315 18.81 -10.42 7.05
C GLU A 315 17.44 -9.75 6.96
N TRP A 316 17.27 -8.56 7.53
CA TRP A 316 16.03 -7.80 7.43
C TRP A 316 15.68 -7.52 5.96
N LYS A 317 16.66 -7.05 5.18
CA LYS A 317 16.50 -6.76 3.75
C LYS A 317 16.18 -8.00 2.91
N ALA A 318 16.67 -9.17 3.31
CA ALA A 318 16.39 -10.43 2.63
C ALA A 318 14.97 -10.97 2.93
N THR A 319 14.43 -10.66 4.11
CA THR A 319 13.18 -11.22 4.63
C THR A 319 11.97 -10.29 4.53
N HIS A 320 12.18 -8.99 4.30
CA HIS A 320 11.12 -7.98 4.25
C HIS A 320 11.01 -7.29 2.87
N PRO A 321 9.86 -6.65 2.58
CA PRO A 321 9.74 -5.80 1.40
C PRO A 321 10.78 -4.68 1.35
N PRO A 322 11.13 -4.18 0.15
CA PRO A 322 12.02 -3.02 0.01
C PRO A 322 11.46 -1.79 0.71
N LEU A 323 12.36 -0.92 1.19
CA LEU A 323 11.97 0.35 1.79
C LEU A 323 11.16 1.21 0.81
N SER A 324 10.14 1.88 1.33
CA SER A 324 9.29 2.75 0.54
C SER A 324 8.81 3.97 1.32
N PHE A 325 8.69 5.09 0.61
CA PHE A 325 7.93 6.26 1.05
C PHE A 325 6.41 6.12 0.82
N PHE A 326 5.98 4.98 0.27
CA PHE A 326 4.60 4.71 -0.16
C PHE A 326 3.97 5.89 -0.92
N PRO A 327 4.60 6.39 -2.00
CA PRO A 327 4.02 7.47 -2.79
C PRO A 327 2.63 7.05 -3.29
N GLU A 328 1.70 8.00 -3.35
CA GLU A 328 0.36 7.72 -3.86
C GLU A 328 0.45 7.22 -5.31
N LYS A 329 -0.24 6.12 -5.60
CA LYS A 329 -0.22 5.53 -6.93
C LYS A 329 -0.84 6.47 -7.95
N LEU A 330 -1.95 7.12 -7.62
CA LEU A 330 -2.55 8.21 -8.40
C LEU A 330 -2.20 9.53 -7.70
N GLY A 331 -1.30 10.31 -8.31
CA GLY A 331 -1.04 11.66 -7.82
C GLY A 331 -2.28 12.52 -8.06
N ARG A 332 -2.78 13.15 -6.99
CA ARG A 332 -3.85 14.16 -7.05
C ARG A 332 -3.32 15.51 -7.55
#